data_AF-A0A6N8NMT9-F1
#
_entry.id   AF-A0A6N8NMT9-F1
#
_cell.length_a   1.000
_cell.length_b   1.000
_cell.length_c   1.000
_cell.angle_alpha   90.00
_cell.angle_beta   90.00
_cell.angle_gamma   90.00
#
_symmetry.space_group_name_H-M   'P 1'
#
loop_
_entity.id
_entity.type
_entity.pdbx_description
1 polymer ?
#
loop_
_entity_poly.entity_id
_entity_poly.type
_entity_poly.pdbx_seq_one_letter_code
_entity_poly.pdbx_strand_id
1 'polypeptide(L)'
;LDGLREKVAERRSRINLTVLEDLHGEQFLKAIDIVLVAVSEHIERFAALAREMAATETRESRRDELLAMAENCDLIAHQPPQTFWQALQLCYFIQLILQIESNGHSVSFGRMDQYLYPYYRRDVELNQTLDREHAIEMLHSCWLKLLEVNKIRSGSHSKASAGSPLYQNVAIGGQNLVDGQPMDAVNPLSYAILESCGRLRSTQPNLSVRYHAGMSNDFLDACVQVIRCGFGMPAFNNDEIVIPEFIKLGIEPQDAYDYAAIGCIETAVGGKWGYRCTGMSFINFARVMLAALEGGHDATSGKVFLPQEKALSAGNFNNFDEVMDAWDTQIRYYTRKSIEIEYVVDTMLEENVHDILCSALVDDCIERAKSIKQGGAKYDWVSGLQVGIANLGNSLAAVKKLVFEQGAIGQQQLAAALADDFDGLTHEQLRQRLINGAPKYGNDDDTVDTLLARAYQTYIDELKQYHNPRYGRGPVGGNYYAGTS
;
A
#
# COMPACT_ATOMS: atom_id res chain seq x y z
N LEU A 1 -12.04 5.40 -23.61
CA LEU A 1 -11.40 6.69 -23.24
C LEU A 1 -12.30 7.87 -23.59
N ASP A 2 -13.03 7.83 -24.71
CA ASP A 2 -13.94 8.90 -25.13
C ASP A 2 -15.00 9.23 -24.08
N GLY A 3 -15.60 8.23 -23.43
CA GLY A 3 -16.55 8.47 -22.34
C GLY A 3 -15.96 9.24 -21.13
N LEU A 4 -14.66 9.11 -20.86
CA LEU A 4 -13.99 9.93 -19.83
C LEU A 4 -13.83 11.38 -20.32
N ARG A 5 -13.52 11.58 -21.61
CA ARG A 5 -13.45 12.91 -22.21
C ARG A 5 -14.81 13.60 -22.22
N GLU A 6 -15.89 12.86 -22.48
CA GLU A 6 -17.26 13.35 -22.37
C GLU A 6 -17.60 13.79 -20.94
N LYS A 7 -17.23 12.98 -19.93
CA LYS A 7 -17.37 13.35 -18.50
C LYS A 7 -16.62 14.65 -18.17
N VAL A 8 -15.40 14.81 -18.69
CA VAL A 8 -14.61 16.04 -18.50
C VAL A 8 -15.24 17.22 -19.23
N ALA A 9 -15.70 17.04 -20.48
CA ALA A 9 -16.33 18.09 -21.28
C ALA A 9 -17.63 18.59 -20.63
N GLU A 10 -18.45 17.68 -20.09
CA GLU A 10 -19.64 18.01 -19.30
C GLU A 10 -19.24 18.87 -18.09
N ARG A 11 -18.24 18.44 -17.31
CA ARG A 11 -17.80 19.21 -16.13
C ARG A 11 -17.24 20.58 -16.50
N ARG A 12 -16.51 20.70 -17.62
CA ARG A 12 -16.00 21.98 -18.14
C ARG A 12 -17.12 22.92 -18.60
N SER A 13 -18.25 22.39 -19.08
CA SER A 13 -19.41 23.22 -19.44
C SER A 13 -20.04 23.95 -18.26
N ARG A 14 -19.78 23.48 -17.03
CA ARG A 14 -20.27 24.06 -15.76
C ARG A 14 -19.29 25.07 -15.14
N ILE A 15 -18.14 25.32 -15.75
CA ILE A 15 -17.12 26.26 -15.25
C ILE A 15 -17.57 27.71 -15.45
N ASN A 16 -17.44 28.53 -14.41
CA ASN A 16 -17.52 29.98 -14.51
C ASN A 16 -16.14 30.61 -14.28
N LEU A 17 -15.51 31.13 -15.34
CA LEU A 17 -14.15 31.70 -15.30
C LEU A 17 -14.01 32.96 -14.42
N THR A 18 -15.11 33.53 -13.91
CA THR A 18 -15.08 34.63 -12.92
C THR A 18 -15.09 34.14 -11.47
N VAL A 19 -15.20 32.82 -11.23
CA VAL A 19 -15.05 32.17 -9.92
C VAL A 19 -13.62 31.61 -9.82
N LEU A 20 -12.89 31.99 -8.76
CA LEU A 20 -11.46 31.67 -8.63
C LEU A 20 -11.17 30.15 -8.61
N GLU A 21 -11.98 29.37 -7.89
CA GLU A 21 -11.84 27.92 -7.83
C GLU A 21 -12.07 27.28 -9.21
N ASP A 22 -13.06 27.75 -9.95
CA ASP A 22 -13.35 27.29 -11.31
C ASP A 22 -12.26 27.70 -12.31
N LEU A 23 -11.61 28.85 -12.13
CA LEU A 23 -10.48 29.24 -12.98
C LEU A 23 -9.32 28.22 -12.87
N HIS A 24 -8.97 27.82 -11.65
CA HIS A 24 -7.97 26.77 -11.41
C HIS A 24 -8.48 25.41 -11.88
N GLY A 25 -9.74 25.10 -11.58
CA GLY A 25 -10.37 23.84 -11.96
C GLY A 25 -10.40 23.62 -13.47
N GLU A 26 -10.65 24.67 -14.25
CA GLU A 26 -10.61 24.61 -15.72
C GLU A 26 -9.22 24.25 -16.25
N GLN A 27 -8.14 24.77 -15.64
CA GLN A 27 -6.78 24.39 -16.06
C GLN A 27 -6.51 22.92 -15.79
N PHE A 28 -6.99 22.41 -14.64
CA PHE A 28 -6.85 21.01 -14.29
C PHE A 28 -7.67 20.09 -15.22
N LEU A 29 -8.93 20.42 -15.47
CA LEU A 29 -9.79 19.66 -16.39
C LEU A 29 -9.26 19.68 -17.84
N LYS A 30 -8.70 20.81 -18.28
CA LYS A 30 -8.01 20.90 -19.56
C LYS A 30 -6.78 19.98 -19.61
N ALA A 31 -6.00 19.91 -18.54
CA ALA A 31 -4.86 18.99 -18.46
C ALA A 31 -5.31 17.52 -18.56
N ILE A 32 -6.41 17.16 -17.89
CA ILE A 32 -7.01 15.81 -18.01
C ILE A 32 -7.38 15.50 -19.47
N ASP A 33 -8.10 16.39 -20.16
CA ASP A 33 -8.49 16.15 -21.55
C ASP A 33 -7.27 15.95 -22.47
N ILE A 34 -6.21 16.77 -22.30
CA ILE A 34 -4.94 16.61 -23.04
C ILE A 34 -4.34 15.22 -22.81
N VAL A 35 -4.28 14.77 -21.55
CA VAL A 35 -3.70 13.46 -21.22
C VAL A 35 -4.57 12.31 -21.74
N LEU A 36 -5.90 12.42 -21.67
CA LEU A 36 -6.79 11.40 -22.22
C LEU A 36 -6.63 11.25 -23.75
N VAL A 37 -6.47 12.37 -24.47
CA VAL A 37 -6.11 12.34 -25.91
C VAL A 37 -4.77 11.64 -26.13
N ALA A 38 -3.74 12.01 -25.36
CA ALA A 38 -2.41 11.42 -25.49
C ALA A 38 -2.40 9.90 -25.20
N VAL A 39 -3.23 9.44 -24.26
CA VAL A 39 -3.41 8.00 -23.97
C VAL A 39 -4.02 7.29 -25.18
N SER A 40 -5.09 7.83 -25.78
CA SER A 40 -5.70 7.27 -26.99
C SER A 40 -4.68 7.18 -28.13
N GLU A 41 -3.99 8.27 -28.44
CA GLU A 41 -2.96 8.32 -29.49
C GLU A 41 -1.80 7.34 -29.20
N HIS A 42 -1.44 7.13 -27.93
CA HIS A 42 -0.41 6.18 -27.56
C HIS A 42 -0.85 4.73 -27.84
N ILE A 43 -2.11 4.39 -27.56
CA ILE A 43 -2.67 3.08 -27.87
C ILE A 43 -2.73 2.86 -29.39
N GLU A 44 -3.19 3.86 -30.15
CA GLU A 44 -3.22 3.81 -31.63
C GLU A 44 -1.81 3.63 -32.22
N ARG A 45 -0.79 4.24 -31.60
CA ARG A 45 0.60 4.06 -32.00
C ARG A 45 1.05 2.60 -31.88
N PHE A 46 0.62 1.89 -30.83
CA PHE A 46 0.85 0.44 -30.71
C PHE A 46 0.06 -0.36 -31.75
N ALA A 47 -1.17 0.06 -32.08
CA ALA A 47 -1.95 -0.56 -33.15
C ALA A 47 -1.22 -0.45 -34.51
N ALA A 48 -0.72 0.74 -34.84
CA ALA A 48 0.05 0.97 -36.07
C ALA A 48 1.33 0.12 -36.11
N LEU A 49 2.08 0.07 -35.01
CA LEU A 49 3.29 -0.74 -34.90
C LEU A 49 2.99 -2.23 -35.06
N ALA A 50 1.92 -2.74 -34.45
CA ALA A 50 1.52 -4.14 -34.57
C ALA A 50 1.19 -4.51 -36.04
N ARG A 51 0.51 -3.62 -36.79
CA ARG A 51 0.27 -3.82 -38.23
C ARG A 51 1.56 -3.80 -39.06
N GLU A 52 2.48 -2.89 -38.74
CA GLU A 52 3.80 -2.82 -39.40
C GLU A 52 4.59 -4.13 -39.20
N MET A 53 4.63 -4.62 -37.96
CA MET A 53 5.28 -5.90 -37.63
C MET A 53 4.57 -7.08 -38.31
N ALA A 54 3.24 -7.09 -38.36
CA ALA A 54 2.48 -8.14 -39.03
C ALA A 54 2.79 -8.23 -40.53
N ALA A 55 3.03 -7.09 -41.20
CA ALA A 55 3.36 -7.05 -42.62
C ALA A 55 4.70 -7.74 -42.97
N THR A 56 5.61 -7.87 -41.99
CA THR A 56 6.93 -8.50 -42.18
C THR A 56 7.08 -9.85 -41.46
N GLU A 57 6.08 -10.24 -40.65
CA GLU A 57 6.10 -11.51 -39.92
C GLU A 57 5.83 -12.68 -40.89
N THR A 58 6.69 -13.70 -40.78
CA THR A 58 6.68 -14.85 -41.68
C THR A 58 5.87 -16.03 -41.13
N ARG A 59 5.69 -16.07 -39.80
CA ARG A 59 4.89 -17.09 -39.12
C ARG A 59 3.44 -16.65 -39.10
N GLU A 60 2.59 -17.42 -39.77
CA GLU A 60 1.15 -17.15 -39.89
C GLU A 60 0.47 -16.92 -38.53
N SER A 61 0.72 -17.80 -37.55
CA SER A 61 0.13 -17.65 -36.20
C SER A 61 0.50 -16.32 -35.53
N ARG A 62 1.77 -15.92 -35.60
CA ARG A 62 2.23 -14.66 -34.98
C ARG A 62 1.73 -13.44 -35.73
N ARG A 63 1.64 -13.53 -37.07
CA ARG A 63 1.06 -12.46 -37.88
C ARG A 63 -0.40 -12.21 -37.48
N ASP A 64 -1.17 -13.27 -37.32
CA ASP A 64 -2.60 -13.17 -36.98
C ASP A 64 -2.78 -12.64 -35.53
N GLU A 65 -1.92 -13.04 -34.59
CA GLU A 65 -1.85 -12.42 -33.25
C GLU A 65 -1.58 -10.91 -33.32
N LEU A 66 -0.61 -10.47 -34.15
CA LEU A 66 -0.28 -9.05 -34.30
C LEU A 66 -1.43 -8.24 -34.90
N LEU A 67 -2.16 -8.83 -35.86
CA LEU A 67 -3.36 -8.19 -36.41
C LEU A 67 -4.47 -8.08 -35.36
N ALA A 68 -4.70 -9.14 -34.58
CA ALA A 68 -5.66 -9.09 -33.47
C ALA A 68 -5.26 -8.07 -32.38
N MET A 69 -3.96 -7.95 -32.07
CA MET A 69 -3.44 -6.90 -31.19
C MET A 69 -3.75 -5.50 -31.72
N ALA A 70 -3.57 -5.28 -33.03
CA ALA A 70 -3.87 -4.00 -33.66
C ALA A 70 -5.36 -3.65 -33.55
N GLU A 71 -6.25 -4.58 -33.93
CA GLU A 71 -7.70 -4.38 -33.86
C GLU A 71 -8.18 -4.12 -32.43
N ASN A 72 -7.64 -4.87 -31.45
CA ASN A 72 -7.95 -4.65 -30.04
C ASN A 72 -7.51 -3.26 -29.57
N CYS A 73 -6.32 -2.81 -29.99
CA CYS A 73 -5.81 -1.47 -29.67
C CYS A 73 -6.67 -0.37 -30.30
N ASP A 74 -7.06 -0.49 -31.57
CA ASP A 74 -7.93 0.50 -32.23
C ASP A 74 -9.25 0.69 -31.47
N LEU A 75 -9.85 -0.41 -31.01
CA LEU A 75 -11.12 -0.38 -30.28
C LEU A 75 -10.96 0.32 -28.92
N ILE A 76 -10.01 -0.13 -28.10
CA ILE A 76 -9.85 0.37 -26.71
C ILE A 76 -9.23 1.77 -26.65
N ALA A 77 -8.62 2.26 -27.73
CA ALA A 77 -8.16 3.64 -27.85
C ALA A 77 -9.31 4.64 -27.67
N HIS A 78 -10.55 4.24 -27.99
CA HIS A 78 -11.72 5.12 -27.95
C HIS A 78 -12.86 4.53 -27.13
N GLN A 79 -13.26 3.30 -27.46
CA GLN A 79 -14.48 2.66 -26.99
C GLN A 79 -14.26 1.78 -25.75
N PRO A 80 -15.32 1.45 -25.00
CA PRO A 80 -15.25 0.43 -23.96
C PRO A 80 -14.82 -0.92 -24.55
N PRO A 81 -13.98 -1.70 -23.84
CA PRO A 81 -13.57 -3.02 -24.30
C PRO A 81 -14.78 -3.94 -24.47
N GLN A 82 -14.72 -4.86 -25.43
CA GLN A 82 -15.79 -5.81 -25.74
C GLN A 82 -15.35 -7.26 -25.56
N THR A 83 -14.07 -7.56 -25.34
CA THR A 83 -13.53 -8.90 -25.06
C THR A 83 -12.67 -8.91 -23.80
N PHE A 84 -12.39 -10.09 -23.24
CA PHE A 84 -11.47 -10.25 -22.12
C PHE A 84 -10.07 -9.75 -22.47
N TRP A 85 -9.59 -10.04 -23.68
CA TRP A 85 -8.29 -9.55 -24.15
C TRP A 85 -8.25 -8.02 -24.24
N GLN A 86 -9.29 -7.40 -24.82
CA GLN A 86 -9.39 -5.93 -24.89
C GLN A 86 -9.42 -5.30 -23.49
N ALA A 87 -10.18 -5.89 -22.55
CA ALA A 87 -10.28 -5.39 -21.19
C ALA A 87 -8.93 -5.49 -20.45
N LEU A 88 -8.26 -6.64 -20.51
CA LEU A 88 -6.95 -6.84 -19.90
C LEU A 88 -5.89 -5.91 -20.53
N GLN A 89 -5.90 -5.75 -21.85
CA GLN A 89 -4.98 -4.87 -22.57
C GLN A 89 -5.18 -3.39 -22.17
N LEU A 90 -6.42 -2.93 -22.04
CA LEU A 90 -6.72 -1.57 -21.59
C LEU A 90 -6.26 -1.36 -20.14
N CYS A 91 -6.58 -2.30 -19.24
CA CYS A 91 -6.12 -2.24 -17.85
C CYS A 91 -4.59 -2.19 -17.76
N TYR A 92 -3.88 -2.97 -18.58
CA TYR A 92 -2.42 -2.92 -18.64
C TYR A 92 -1.91 -1.57 -19.19
N PHE A 93 -2.50 -1.01 -20.24
CA PHE A 93 -2.09 0.32 -20.74
C PHE A 93 -2.22 1.39 -19.67
N ILE A 94 -3.33 1.38 -18.92
CA ILE A 94 -3.51 2.31 -17.80
C ILE A 94 -2.43 2.08 -16.72
N GLN A 95 -2.22 0.83 -16.29
CA GLN A 95 -1.18 0.48 -15.32
C GLN A 95 0.22 0.93 -15.74
N LEU A 96 0.55 0.78 -17.03
CA LEU A 96 1.83 1.19 -17.60
C LEU A 96 1.96 2.71 -17.62
N ILE A 97 0.96 3.43 -18.17
CA ILE A 97 1.05 4.88 -18.38
C ILE A 97 1.05 5.62 -17.04
N LEU A 98 0.32 5.13 -16.03
CA LEU A 98 0.40 5.65 -14.66
C LEU A 98 1.85 5.64 -14.11
N GLN A 99 2.66 4.64 -14.51
CA GLN A 99 4.06 4.51 -14.11
C GLN A 99 5.04 5.18 -15.10
N ILE A 100 4.53 5.72 -16.21
CA ILE A 100 5.26 6.62 -17.10
C ILE A 100 5.09 8.08 -16.63
N GLU A 101 3.87 8.48 -16.27
CA GLU A 101 3.62 9.85 -15.78
C GLU A 101 4.30 10.12 -14.44
N SER A 102 4.37 9.09 -13.59
CA SER A 102 4.83 9.19 -12.22
C SER A 102 5.73 8.03 -11.88
N ASN A 103 6.83 8.28 -11.16
CA ASN A 103 7.66 7.20 -10.62
C ASN A 103 7.12 6.66 -9.29
N GLY A 104 5.87 6.98 -8.93
CA GLY A 104 5.12 6.31 -7.87
C GLY A 104 5.19 4.79 -8.03
N HIS A 105 5.19 4.07 -6.91
CA HIS A 105 5.11 2.60 -6.90
C HIS A 105 3.90 2.19 -6.06
N SER A 106 3.65 0.88 -5.98
CA SER A 106 2.40 0.34 -5.42
C SER A 106 1.17 0.69 -6.26
N VAL A 107 1.35 1.02 -7.55
CA VAL A 107 0.23 1.15 -8.50
C VAL A 107 -0.39 -0.23 -8.66
N SER A 108 -1.62 -0.38 -8.20
CA SER A 108 -2.26 -1.68 -7.97
C SER A 108 -3.54 -1.80 -8.77
N PHE A 109 -3.79 -3.01 -9.29
CA PHE A 109 -5.00 -3.30 -10.07
C PHE A 109 -6.26 -3.39 -9.21
N GLY A 110 -6.13 -3.61 -7.90
CA GLY A 110 -7.26 -3.87 -7.02
C GLY A 110 -7.92 -5.21 -7.35
N ARG A 111 -9.27 -5.25 -7.31
CA ARG A 111 -10.09 -6.46 -7.45
C ARG A 111 -10.25 -6.91 -8.91
N MET A 112 -9.14 -7.29 -9.54
CA MET A 112 -9.11 -7.66 -10.96
C MET A 112 -10.04 -8.83 -11.29
N ASP A 113 -10.18 -9.79 -10.37
CA ASP A 113 -11.09 -10.92 -10.51
C ASP A 113 -12.56 -10.52 -10.52
N GLN A 114 -12.92 -9.30 -10.11
CA GLN A 114 -14.30 -8.82 -10.12
C GLN A 114 -14.59 -8.01 -11.39
N TYR A 115 -13.82 -6.95 -11.66
CA TYR A 115 -14.16 -6.05 -12.79
C TYR A 115 -13.80 -6.64 -14.17
N LEU A 116 -12.92 -7.65 -14.25
CA LEU A 116 -12.67 -8.39 -15.50
C LEU A 116 -13.58 -9.62 -15.67
N TYR A 117 -14.26 -10.07 -14.61
CA TYR A 117 -15.09 -11.28 -14.67
C TYR A 117 -16.23 -11.21 -15.69
N PRO A 118 -16.95 -10.09 -15.90
CA PRO A 118 -17.97 -10.01 -16.94
C PRO A 118 -17.43 -10.36 -18.34
N TYR A 119 -16.20 -9.95 -18.65
CA TYR A 119 -15.54 -10.27 -19.93
C TYR A 119 -15.08 -11.72 -19.98
N TYR A 120 -14.46 -12.21 -18.90
CA TYR A 120 -14.03 -13.61 -18.79
C TYR A 120 -15.23 -14.57 -18.92
N ARG A 121 -16.28 -14.35 -18.16
CA ARG A 121 -17.52 -15.15 -18.19
C ARG A 121 -18.12 -15.20 -19.57
N ARG A 122 -18.24 -14.04 -20.25
CA ARG A 122 -18.79 -13.99 -21.60
C ARG A 122 -17.93 -14.79 -22.57
N ASP A 123 -16.62 -14.58 -22.58
CA ASP A 123 -15.76 -15.11 -23.63
C ASP A 123 -15.38 -16.58 -23.38
N VAL A 124 -15.23 -17.00 -22.11
CA VAL A 124 -14.79 -18.35 -21.71
C VAL A 124 -15.95 -19.28 -21.39
N GLU A 125 -16.98 -18.81 -20.70
CA GLU A 125 -18.04 -19.69 -20.18
C GLU A 125 -19.28 -19.70 -21.09
N LEU A 126 -19.71 -18.53 -21.55
CA LEU A 126 -20.97 -18.38 -22.30
C LEU A 126 -20.78 -18.58 -23.80
N ASN A 127 -19.89 -17.80 -24.42
CA ASN A 127 -19.67 -17.83 -25.86
C ASN A 127 -18.58 -18.83 -26.26
N GLN A 128 -17.69 -19.19 -25.33
CA GLN A 128 -16.58 -20.12 -25.56
C GLN A 128 -15.69 -19.70 -26.75
N THR A 129 -15.57 -18.39 -26.97
CA THR A 129 -14.68 -17.79 -27.99
C THR A 129 -13.23 -17.71 -27.52
N LEU A 130 -12.99 -17.90 -26.22
CA LEU A 130 -11.67 -17.95 -25.61
C LEU A 130 -11.60 -19.18 -24.69
N ASP A 131 -10.61 -20.05 -24.88
CA ASP A 131 -10.40 -21.15 -23.95
C ASP A 131 -9.75 -20.66 -22.63
N ARG A 132 -10.03 -21.36 -21.52
CA ARG A 132 -9.49 -21.02 -20.20
C ARG A 132 -7.96 -20.98 -20.18
N GLU A 133 -7.29 -21.90 -20.89
CA GLU A 133 -5.82 -21.92 -20.91
C GLU A 133 -5.24 -20.73 -21.67
N HIS A 134 -5.89 -20.26 -22.74
CA HIS A 134 -5.51 -19.01 -23.41
C HIS A 134 -5.77 -17.79 -22.52
N ALA A 135 -6.85 -17.79 -21.71
CA ALA A 135 -7.05 -16.73 -20.72
C ALA A 135 -5.92 -16.71 -19.66
N ILE A 136 -5.45 -17.87 -19.21
CA ILE A 136 -4.28 -17.99 -18.33
C ILE A 136 -3.00 -17.49 -19.01
N GLU A 137 -2.79 -17.81 -20.29
CA GLU A 137 -1.64 -17.31 -21.06
C GLU A 137 -1.67 -15.78 -21.22
N MET A 138 -2.84 -15.20 -21.44
CA MET A 138 -3.03 -13.74 -21.45
C MET A 138 -2.67 -13.12 -20.09
N LEU A 139 -3.09 -13.75 -18.98
CA LEU A 139 -2.70 -13.33 -17.63
C LEU A 139 -1.18 -13.43 -17.44
N HIS A 140 -0.53 -14.54 -17.83
CA HIS A 140 0.93 -14.67 -17.79
C HIS A 140 1.63 -13.56 -18.58
N SER A 141 1.10 -13.23 -19.76
CA SER A 141 1.62 -12.14 -20.58
C SER A 141 1.56 -10.81 -19.82
N CYS A 142 0.42 -10.49 -19.21
CA CYS A 142 0.28 -9.32 -18.36
C CYS A 142 1.30 -9.33 -17.20
N TRP A 143 1.42 -10.43 -16.46
CA TRP A 143 2.35 -10.57 -15.33
C TRP A 143 3.81 -10.34 -15.72
N LEU A 144 4.22 -10.84 -16.88
CA LEU A 144 5.55 -10.57 -17.43
C LEU A 144 5.72 -9.09 -17.80
N LYS A 145 4.69 -8.44 -18.36
CA LYS A 145 4.73 -7.00 -18.59
C LYS A 145 4.84 -6.20 -17.28
N LEU A 146 4.19 -6.64 -16.20
CA LEU A 146 4.36 -6.01 -14.88
C LEU A 146 5.80 -6.15 -14.37
N LEU A 147 6.44 -7.30 -14.60
CA LEU A 147 7.83 -7.53 -14.23
C LEU A 147 8.82 -6.67 -15.01
N GLU A 148 8.49 -6.31 -16.26
CA GLU A 148 9.34 -5.42 -17.09
C GLU A 148 9.41 -3.98 -16.56
N VAL A 149 8.38 -3.52 -15.86
CA VAL A 149 8.40 -2.19 -15.24
C VAL A 149 9.54 -2.17 -14.22
N ASN A 150 10.29 -1.08 -14.17
CA ASN A 150 11.41 -0.96 -13.25
C ASN A 150 11.55 0.46 -12.72
N LYS A 151 12.17 0.59 -11.54
CA LYS A 151 12.39 1.87 -10.87
C LYS A 151 13.74 1.88 -10.15
N ILE A 152 14.58 2.84 -10.54
CA ILE A 152 15.80 3.15 -9.80
C ILE A 152 15.48 4.00 -8.57
N ARG A 153 16.19 3.72 -7.46
CA ARG A 153 16.15 4.49 -6.21
C ARG A 153 17.59 4.87 -5.83
N SER A 154 17.75 5.84 -4.93
CA SER A 154 19.08 6.18 -4.41
C SER A 154 19.70 4.99 -3.66
N GLY A 155 21.03 4.97 -3.50
CA GLY A 155 21.71 3.86 -2.82
C GLY A 155 21.24 3.61 -1.39
N SER A 156 20.87 4.67 -0.66
CA SER A 156 20.30 4.56 0.69
C SER A 156 18.88 3.97 0.65
N HIS A 157 18.00 4.52 -0.19
CA HIS A 157 16.60 4.09 -0.25
C HIS A 157 16.46 2.67 -0.82
N SER A 158 17.35 2.25 -1.73
CA SER A 158 17.37 0.88 -2.27
C SER A 158 17.59 -0.19 -1.19
N LYS A 159 18.28 0.13 -0.08
CA LYS A 159 18.45 -0.81 1.03
C LYS A 159 17.14 -1.09 1.78
N ALA A 160 16.25 -0.09 1.83
CA ALA A 160 14.91 -0.24 2.40
C ALA A 160 13.90 -0.85 1.41
N SER A 161 14.25 -0.94 0.13
CA SER A 161 13.44 -1.54 -0.93
C SER A 161 14.28 -2.57 -1.71
N ALA A 162 14.80 -3.57 -0.99
CA ALA A 162 15.67 -4.58 -1.56
C ALA A 162 14.91 -5.43 -2.61
N GLY A 163 15.59 -5.76 -3.71
CA GLY A 163 15.00 -6.54 -4.83
C GLY A 163 14.36 -5.71 -5.93
N SER A 164 14.54 -4.38 -5.92
CA SER A 164 13.95 -3.45 -6.90
C SER A 164 12.42 -3.59 -7.10
N PRO A 165 11.63 -3.73 -6.04
CA PRO A 165 10.20 -3.98 -6.15
C PRO A 165 9.41 -2.74 -6.63
N LEU A 166 8.28 -3.03 -7.28
CA LEU A 166 7.25 -2.07 -7.66
C LEU A 166 5.91 -2.30 -6.95
N TYR A 167 5.73 -3.48 -6.33
CA TYR A 167 4.58 -3.80 -5.49
C TYR A 167 3.23 -3.66 -6.23
N GLN A 168 3.15 -4.11 -7.49
CA GLN A 168 1.93 -3.99 -8.28
C GLN A 168 0.92 -5.05 -7.83
N ASN A 169 0.01 -4.67 -6.93
CA ASN A 169 -0.88 -5.63 -6.27
C ASN A 169 -2.08 -6.02 -7.14
N VAL A 170 -2.45 -7.29 -7.08
CA VAL A 170 -3.72 -7.83 -7.60
C VAL A 170 -4.43 -8.50 -6.42
N ALA A 171 -5.64 -8.03 -6.11
CA ALA A 171 -6.48 -8.60 -5.06
C ALA A 171 -7.54 -9.53 -5.68
N ILE A 172 -7.77 -10.69 -5.06
CA ILE A 172 -8.82 -11.63 -5.45
C ILE A 172 -9.64 -12.13 -4.25
N GLY A 173 -10.85 -12.63 -4.51
CA GLY A 173 -11.75 -13.16 -3.48
C GLY A 173 -12.45 -12.06 -2.68
N GLY A 174 -12.62 -12.30 -1.37
CA GLY A 174 -13.36 -11.42 -0.46
C GLY A 174 -14.87 -11.53 -0.66
N GLN A 175 -15.57 -10.47 -0.30
CA GLN A 175 -17.03 -10.42 -0.35
C GLN A 175 -17.53 -9.30 -1.27
N ASN A 176 -18.74 -9.45 -1.78
CA ASN A 176 -19.52 -8.39 -2.41
C ASN A 176 -20.77 -8.14 -1.57
N LEU A 177 -21.18 -6.87 -1.47
CA LEU A 177 -22.47 -6.52 -0.89
C LEU A 177 -23.51 -6.47 -2.02
N VAL A 178 -24.41 -7.45 -2.06
CA VAL A 178 -25.47 -7.59 -3.09
C VAL A 178 -26.82 -7.46 -2.41
N ASP A 179 -27.61 -6.46 -2.82
CA ASP A 179 -28.89 -6.13 -2.18
C ASP A 179 -28.77 -5.95 -0.64
N GLY A 180 -27.63 -5.42 -0.18
CA GLY A 180 -27.31 -5.23 1.23
C GLY A 180 -26.89 -6.50 1.98
N GLN A 181 -26.74 -7.64 1.30
CA GLN A 181 -26.30 -8.91 1.88
C GLN A 181 -24.86 -9.25 1.44
N PRO A 182 -23.97 -9.61 2.39
CA PRO A 182 -22.64 -10.11 2.06
C PRO A 182 -22.75 -11.44 1.33
N MET A 183 -22.07 -11.56 0.20
CA MET A 183 -21.90 -12.81 -0.53
C MET A 183 -20.43 -13.02 -0.89
N ASP A 184 -20.00 -14.27 -0.90
CA ASP A 184 -18.67 -14.64 -1.38
C ASP A 184 -18.47 -14.14 -2.81
N ALA A 185 -17.34 -13.48 -3.05
CA ALA A 185 -17.00 -12.89 -4.34
C ALA A 185 -16.08 -13.78 -5.19
N VAL A 186 -15.60 -14.91 -4.64
CA VAL A 186 -14.79 -15.88 -5.38
C VAL A 186 -15.56 -16.39 -6.60
N ASN A 187 -14.91 -16.33 -7.76
CA ASN A 187 -15.48 -16.74 -9.05
C ASN A 187 -14.42 -17.47 -9.92
N PRO A 188 -14.78 -18.04 -11.08
CA PRO A 188 -13.85 -18.76 -11.94
C PRO A 188 -12.62 -17.96 -12.39
N LEU A 189 -12.72 -16.63 -12.54
CA LEU A 189 -11.56 -15.78 -12.82
C LEU A 189 -10.64 -15.66 -11.59
N SER A 190 -11.17 -15.68 -10.35
CA SER A 190 -10.35 -15.75 -9.13
C SER A 190 -9.43 -16.98 -9.14
N TYR A 191 -9.96 -18.16 -9.52
CA TYR A 191 -9.16 -19.38 -9.66
C TYR A 191 -8.16 -19.29 -10.82
N ALA A 192 -8.55 -18.73 -11.98
CA ALA A 192 -7.64 -18.57 -13.12
C ALA A 192 -6.46 -17.63 -12.80
N ILE A 193 -6.71 -16.53 -12.08
CA ILE A 193 -5.66 -15.61 -11.61
C ILE A 193 -4.75 -16.30 -10.61
N LEU A 194 -5.31 -16.97 -9.59
CA LEU A 194 -4.54 -17.72 -8.59
C LEU A 194 -3.64 -18.77 -9.24
N GLU A 195 -4.19 -19.58 -10.14
CA GLU A 195 -3.46 -20.61 -10.85
C GLU A 195 -2.37 -20.02 -11.76
N SER A 196 -2.67 -18.95 -12.51
CA SER A 196 -1.67 -18.31 -13.38
C SER A 196 -0.45 -17.81 -12.59
N CYS A 197 -0.66 -17.28 -11.38
CA CYS A 197 0.45 -16.86 -10.51
C CYS A 197 1.24 -18.07 -10.00
N GLY A 198 0.57 -19.15 -9.59
CA GLY A 198 1.23 -20.37 -9.11
C GLY A 198 2.05 -21.09 -10.20
N ARG A 199 1.60 -21.03 -11.46
CA ARG A 199 2.33 -21.55 -12.62
C ARG A 199 3.56 -20.69 -12.93
N LEU A 200 3.42 -19.36 -12.95
CA LEU A 200 4.49 -18.44 -13.36
C LEU A 200 5.55 -18.17 -12.26
N ARG A 201 5.14 -18.12 -10.99
CA ARG A 201 6.01 -17.89 -9.82
C ARG A 201 6.88 -16.63 -9.91
N SER A 202 6.35 -15.59 -10.55
CA SER A 202 6.98 -14.28 -10.68
C SER A 202 6.83 -13.47 -9.38
N THR A 203 7.64 -12.42 -9.24
CA THR A 203 7.48 -11.42 -8.16
C THR A 203 6.38 -10.41 -8.45
N GLN A 204 5.90 -10.33 -9.70
CA GLN A 204 4.78 -9.48 -10.12
C GLN A 204 3.72 -10.35 -10.83
N PRO A 205 2.42 -10.14 -10.55
CA PRO A 205 1.88 -9.18 -9.59
C PRO A 205 2.17 -9.60 -8.14
N ASN A 206 2.02 -8.67 -7.19
CA ASN A 206 1.94 -9.04 -5.78
C ASN A 206 0.51 -9.54 -5.49
N LEU A 207 0.32 -10.85 -5.36
CA LEU A 207 -1.02 -11.44 -5.25
C LEU A 207 -1.52 -11.45 -3.80
N SER A 208 -2.67 -10.83 -3.56
CA SER A 208 -3.37 -10.83 -2.27
C SER A 208 -4.75 -11.51 -2.38
N VAL A 209 -5.07 -12.35 -1.41
CA VAL A 209 -6.39 -12.95 -1.23
C VAL A 209 -7.09 -12.26 -0.07
N ARG A 210 -8.34 -11.84 -0.29
CA ARG A 210 -9.22 -11.35 0.77
C ARG A 210 -9.93 -12.53 1.43
N TYR A 211 -9.46 -12.91 2.61
CA TYR A 211 -10.08 -13.93 3.45
C TYR A 211 -11.36 -13.38 4.09
N HIS A 212 -12.40 -14.21 4.14
CA HIS A 212 -13.58 -14.03 4.99
C HIS A 212 -14.06 -15.39 5.49
N ALA A 213 -14.83 -15.40 6.57
CA ALA A 213 -15.27 -16.63 7.22
C ALA A 213 -16.15 -17.53 6.33
N GLY A 214 -16.81 -16.97 5.32
CA GLY A 214 -17.65 -17.70 4.37
C GLY A 214 -16.89 -18.26 3.17
N MET A 215 -15.59 -18.03 3.04
CA MET A 215 -14.78 -18.50 1.92
C MET A 215 -14.74 -20.04 1.90
N SER A 216 -14.92 -20.63 0.72
CA SER A 216 -14.92 -22.10 0.61
C SER A 216 -13.56 -22.72 0.96
N ASN A 217 -13.59 -23.91 1.58
CA ASN A 217 -12.39 -24.70 1.84
C ASN A 217 -11.65 -25.08 0.55
N ASP A 218 -12.37 -25.22 -0.57
CA ASP A 218 -11.78 -25.54 -1.86
C ASP A 218 -10.87 -24.40 -2.36
N PHE A 219 -11.36 -23.15 -2.33
CA PHE A 219 -10.54 -22.01 -2.73
C PHE A 219 -9.39 -21.75 -1.74
N LEU A 220 -9.61 -21.96 -0.44
CA LEU A 220 -8.55 -21.85 0.56
C LEU A 220 -7.46 -22.92 0.33
N ASP A 221 -7.82 -24.17 0.03
CA ASP A 221 -6.85 -25.22 -0.31
C ASP A 221 -6.09 -24.89 -1.60
N ALA A 222 -6.77 -24.35 -2.62
CA ALA A 222 -6.11 -23.85 -3.84
C ALA A 222 -5.06 -22.76 -3.52
N CYS A 223 -5.36 -21.86 -2.59
CA CYS A 223 -4.38 -20.86 -2.11
C CYS A 223 -3.17 -21.54 -1.46
N VAL A 224 -3.39 -22.56 -0.62
CA VAL A 224 -2.31 -23.35 0.00
C VAL A 224 -1.47 -24.08 -1.05
N GLN A 225 -2.07 -24.61 -2.11
CA GLN A 225 -1.35 -25.22 -3.22
C GLN A 225 -0.41 -24.22 -3.91
N VAL A 226 -0.85 -22.96 -4.10
CA VAL A 226 0.00 -21.90 -4.64
C VAL A 226 1.11 -21.49 -3.66
N ILE A 227 0.83 -21.38 -2.36
CA ILE A 227 1.86 -21.11 -1.33
C ILE A 227 2.98 -22.15 -1.39
N ARG A 228 2.62 -23.44 -1.56
CA ARG A 228 3.57 -24.55 -1.69
C ARG A 228 4.48 -24.46 -2.91
N CYS A 229 4.19 -23.57 -3.87
CA CYS A 229 5.10 -23.28 -4.98
C CYS A 229 6.34 -22.48 -4.56
N GLY A 230 6.40 -21.95 -3.34
CA GLY A 230 7.63 -21.46 -2.70
C GLY A 230 8.07 -20.05 -3.10
N PHE A 231 7.15 -19.21 -3.58
CA PHE A 231 7.44 -17.83 -4.00
C PHE A 231 6.76 -16.75 -3.13
N GLY A 232 6.14 -17.16 -2.01
CA GLY A 232 5.64 -16.24 -0.97
C GLY A 232 4.24 -15.67 -1.19
N MET A 233 3.47 -16.19 -2.15
CA MET A 233 2.11 -15.72 -2.47
C MET A 233 1.11 -16.89 -2.52
N PRO A 234 -0.21 -16.62 -2.46
CA PRO A 234 -0.83 -15.33 -2.12
C PRO A 234 -0.57 -14.90 -0.67
N ALA A 235 -0.54 -13.57 -0.46
CA ALA A 235 -0.70 -12.98 0.86
C ALA A 235 -2.20 -12.97 1.26
N PHE A 236 -2.51 -12.77 2.54
CA PHE A 236 -3.90 -12.71 3.02
C PHE A 236 -4.21 -11.38 3.72
N ASN A 237 -5.28 -10.74 3.26
CA ASN A 237 -5.98 -9.70 4.00
C ASN A 237 -7.25 -10.28 4.63
N ASN A 238 -7.71 -9.71 5.73
CA ASN A 238 -8.82 -10.27 6.51
C ASN A 238 -10.03 -9.33 6.51
N ASP A 239 -11.09 -9.71 5.80
CA ASP A 239 -12.36 -8.96 5.72
C ASP A 239 -12.98 -8.76 7.10
N GLU A 240 -12.80 -9.71 8.03
CA GLU A 240 -13.39 -9.70 9.37
C GLU A 240 -12.88 -8.55 10.26
N ILE A 241 -11.75 -7.94 9.91
CA ILE A 241 -11.21 -6.75 10.59
C ILE A 241 -11.25 -5.51 9.70
N VAL A 242 -10.92 -5.65 8.42
CA VAL A 242 -10.82 -4.49 7.51
C VAL A 242 -12.19 -3.85 7.30
N ILE A 243 -13.22 -4.64 6.99
CA ILE A 243 -14.55 -4.09 6.66
C ILE A 243 -15.17 -3.37 7.88
N PRO A 244 -15.22 -3.96 9.10
CA PRO A 244 -15.77 -3.27 10.26
C PRO A 244 -15.00 -2.00 10.62
N GLU A 245 -13.67 -2.02 10.58
CA GLU A 245 -12.87 -0.83 10.93
C GLU A 245 -12.93 0.24 9.83
N PHE A 246 -13.07 -0.11 8.55
CA PHE A 246 -13.34 0.86 7.48
C PHE A 246 -14.69 1.56 7.69
N ILE A 247 -15.74 0.79 7.99
CA ILE A 247 -17.06 1.37 8.28
C ILE A 247 -16.99 2.31 9.49
N LYS A 248 -16.26 1.93 10.54
CA LYS A 248 -16.04 2.75 11.73
C LYS A 248 -15.26 4.03 11.45
N LEU A 249 -14.34 4.00 10.48
CA LEU A 249 -13.66 5.21 9.99
C LEU A 249 -14.59 6.12 9.17
N GLY A 250 -15.76 5.64 8.74
CA GLY A 250 -16.72 6.41 7.95
C GLY A 250 -16.72 6.06 6.47
N ILE A 251 -16.09 4.95 6.07
CA ILE A 251 -16.24 4.41 4.72
C ILE A 251 -17.65 3.84 4.57
N GLU A 252 -18.30 4.16 3.46
CA GLU A 252 -19.63 3.62 3.17
C GLU A 252 -19.59 2.08 3.08
N PRO A 253 -20.59 1.35 3.60
CA PRO A 253 -20.59 -0.10 3.56
C PRO A 253 -20.32 -0.68 2.16
N GLN A 254 -20.96 -0.17 1.11
CA GLN A 254 -20.74 -0.65 -0.25
C GLN A 254 -19.27 -0.56 -0.68
N ASP A 255 -18.60 0.53 -0.30
CA ASP A 255 -17.18 0.77 -0.60
C ASP A 255 -16.26 -0.06 0.29
N ALA A 256 -16.61 -0.22 1.57
CA ALA A 256 -15.85 -1.03 2.51
C ALA A 256 -15.82 -2.51 2.08
N TYR A 257 -16.95 -3.06 1.60
CA TYR A 257 -16.97 -4.42 1.04
C TYR A 257 -16.17 -4.54 -0.27
N ASP A 258 -15.90 -3.44 -0.97
CA ASP A 258 -15.16 -3.41 -2.23
C ASP A 258 -13.67 -3.02 -2.07
N TYR A 259 -13.14 -3.04 -0.84
CA TYR A 259 -11.73 -2.73 -0.61
C TYR A 259 -10.78 -3.70 -1.36
N ALA A 260 -9.56 -3.26 -1.61
CA ALA A 260 -8.48 -4.09 -2.11
C ALA A 260 -7.20 -3.83 -1.33
N ALA A 261 -6.28 -4.78 -1.40
CA ALA A 261 -4.90 -4.53 -1.05
C ALA A 261 -4.25 -3.61 -2.10
N ILE A 262 -3.41 -2.70 -1.62
CA ILE A 262 -2.57 -1.81 -2.43
C ILE A 262 -1.13 -2.12 -2.04
N GLY A 263 -0.20 -2.18 -3.00
CA GLY A 263 1.21 -2.36 -2.66
C GLY A 263 1.51 -3.70 -1.97
N CYS A 264 1.79 -3.64 -0.67
CA CYS A 264 2.15 -4.77 0.17
C CYS A 264 0.91 -5.39 0.86
N ILE A 265 0.45 -4.76 1.94
CA ILE A 265 -0.62 -5.28 2.83
C ILE A 265 -1.68 -4.23 3.14
N GLU A 266 -1.40 -2.97 2.87
CA GLU A 266 -2.27 -1.84 3.11
C GLU A 266 -3.54 -1.95 2.29
N THR A 267 -4.66 -1.53 2.87
CA THR A 267 -5.98 -1.63 2.25
C THR A 267 -6.54 -0.27 1.92
N ALA A 268 -7.27 -0.19 0.81
CA ALA A 268 -7.98 1.01 0.38
C ALA A 268 -9.16 0.63 -0.50
N VAL A 269 -10.05 1.58 -0.76
CA VAL A 269 -11.13 1.42 -1.74
C VAL A 269 -10.61 1.84 -3.12
N GLY A 270 -10.51 0.88 -4.04
CA GLY A 270 -10.00 1.11 -5.39
C GLY A 270 -10.77 2.21 -6.12
N GLY A 271 -10.04 3.12 -6.77
CA GLY A 271 -10.64 4.23 -7.53
C GLY A 271 -11.30 5.33 -6.71
N LYS A 272 -11.30 5.25 -5.37
CA LYS A 272 -11.97 6.23 -4.48
C LYS A 272 -11.07 6.77 -3.36
N TRP A 273 -9.88 6.20 -3.20
CA TRP A 273 -8.95 6.57 -2.13
C TRP A 273 -7.85 7.51 -2.63
N GLY A 274 -7.35 8.36 -1.74
CA GLY A 274 -6.16 9.16 -1.96
C GLY A 274 -4.87 8.32 -2.07
N TYR A 275 -3.74 8.99 -2.18
CA TYR A 275 -2.45 8.29 -2.19
C TYR A 275 -2.09 7.71 -0.82
N ARG A 276 -1.24 6.67 -0.82
CA ARG A 276 -0.48 6.22 0.36
C ARG A 276 -1.36 5.93 1.58
N CYS A 277 -2.33 5.03 1.43
CA CYS A 277 -2.99 4.41 2.58
C CYS A 277 -1.95 3.87 3.58
N THR A 278 -0.78 3.40 3.11
CA THR A 278 0.47 3.44 3.89
C THR A 278 1.65 3.98 3.08
N GLY A 279 2.82 4.09 3.74
CA GLY A 279 4.07 4.46 3.09
C GLY A 279 4.41 5.95 3.21
N MET A 280 3.97 6.62 4.28
CA MET A 280 4.38 8.00 4.58
C MET A 280 5.81 8.04 5.18
N SER A 281 6.02 8.68 6.33
CA SER A 281 7.32 8.67 7.01
C SER A 281 7.59 7.34 7.74
N PHE A 282 8.86 7.09 8.04
CA PHE A 282 9.31 5.90 8.77
C PHE A 282 9.91 6.33 10.11
N ILE A 283 9.36 5.84 11.22
CA ILE A 283 9.89 6.08 12.57
C ILE A 283 10.58 4.81 13.07
N ASN A 284 11.83 4.95 13.49
CA ASN A 284 12.58 3.86 14.11
C ASN A 284 12.29 3.81 15.61
N PHE A 285 11.41 2.90 16.04
CA PHE A 285 10.99 2.79 17.44
C PHE A 285 12.14 2.37 18.36
N ALA A 286 13.08 1.55 17.88
CA ALA A 286 14.23 1.14 18.68
C ALA A 286 15.15 2.31 19.04
N ARG A 287 15.41 3.24 18.11
CA ARG A 287 16.23 4.44 18.38
C ARG A 287 15.53 5.40 19.33
N VAL A 288 14.23 5.60 19.15
CA VAL A 288 13.42 6.42 20.07
C VAL A 288 13.42 5.82 21.48
N MET A 289 13.29 4.50 21.59
CA MET A 289 13.35 3.80 22.88
C MET A 289 14.74 3.94 23.54
N LEU A 290 15.83 3.79 22.79
CA LEU A 290 17.18 4.00 23.35
C LEU A 290 17.37 5.44 23.86
N ALA A 291 16.86 6.43 23.11
CA ALA A 291 16.85 7.81 23.58
C ALA A 291 16.02 7.99 24.86
N ALA A 292 14.84 7.35 24.95
CA ALA A 292 14.00 7.38 26.14
C ALA A 292 14.65 6.76 27.37
N LEU A 293 15.54 5.79 27.18
CA LEU A 293 16.30 5.16 28.27
C LEU A 293 17.53 5.99 28.68
N GLU A 294 17.95 6.97 27.89
CA GLU A 294 19.26 7.61 28.04
C GLU A 294 19.20 9.12 27.80
N GLY A 295 18.41 9.85 28.59
CA GLY A 295 18.46 11.32 28.60
C GLY A 295 17.95 12.00 27.30
N GLY A 296 17.29 11.26 26.40
CA GLY A 296 16.91 11.72 25.07
C GLY A 296 18.02 11.59 24.02
N HIS A 297 19.12 10.93 24.35
CA HIS A 297 20.30 10.79 23.51
C HIS A 297 20.16 9.65 22.51
N ASP A 298 20.13 9.98 21.22
CA ASP A 298 20.19 8.99 20.15
C ASP A 298 21.61 8.40 20.06
N ALA A 299 21.76 7.15 20.48
CA ALA A 299 23.04 6.44 20.52
C ALA A 299 23.78 6.39 19.17
N THR A 300 23.06 6.47 18.04
CA THR A 300 23.68 6.40 16.71
C THR A 300 24.32 7.72 16.26
N SER A 301 23.66 8.86 16.50
CA SER A 301 24.14 10.17 16.02
C SER A 301 24.75 11.06 17.11
N GLY A 302 24.57 10.71 18.38
CA GLY A 302 25.00 11.52 19.51
C GLY A 302 24.10 12.73 19.82
N LYS A 303 22.97 12.86 19.13
CA LYS A 303 22.08 14.03 19.25
C LYS A 303 21.01 13.82 20.32
N VAL A 304 20.67 14.91 21.02
CA VAL A 304 19.51 14.98 21.92
C VAL A 304 18.47 15.90 21.28
N PHE A 305 17.41 15.34 20.72
CA PHE A 305 16.34 16.13 20.10
C PHE A 305 15.28 16.58 21.13
N LEU A 306 14.99 15.72 22.10
CA LEU A 306 14.13 16.03 23.24
C LEU A 306 14.86 15.64 24.53
N PRO A 307 15.43 16.59 25.28
CA PRO A 307 16.15 16.30 26.50
C PRO A 307 15.20 15.83 27.61
N GLN A 308 15.69 14.93 28.46
CA GLN A 308 15.02 14.50 29.69
C GLN A 308 16.05 14.25 30.79
N GLU A 309 15.63 14.33 32.05
CA GLU A 309 16.52 14.18 33.21
C GLU A 309 16.90 12.71 33.50
N LYS A 310 15.97 11.78 33.25
CA LYS A 310 16.17 10.36 33.60
C LYS A 310 16.96 9.62 32.52
N ALA A 311 17.94 8.84 32.97
CA ALA A 311 18.82 8.03 32.13
C ALA A 311 19.30 6.79 32.88
N LEU A 312 19.48 5.68 32.17
CA LEU A 312 20.05 4.45 32.74
C LEU A 312 21.49 4.70 33.22
N SER A 313 22.29 5.50 32.51
CA SER A 313 23.66 5.85 32.93
C SER A 313 23.72 6.61 34.25
N ALA A 314 22.71 7.44 34.55
CA ALA A 314 22.57 8.13 35.82
C ALA A 314 22.00 7.22 36.93
N GLY A 315 21.34 6.11 36.55
CA GLY A 315 20.68 5.19 37.46
C GLY A 315 19.57 5.85 38.28
N ASN A 316 18.88 6.83 37.70
CA ASN A 316 17.92 7.69 38.38
C ASN A 316 16.46 7.43 37.96
N PHE A 317 16.18 6.29 37.32
CA PHE A 317 14.81 5.75 37.26
C PHE A 317 14.51 5.03 38.58
N ASN A 318 13.41 5.39 39.24
CA ASN A 318 13.00 4.78 40.51
C ASN A 318 12.20 3.49 40.29
N ASN A 319 11.47 3.40 39.18
CA ASN A 319 10.63 2.27 38.81
C ASN A 319 10.44 2.20 37.29
N PHE A 320 9.80 1.13 36.82
CA PHE A 320 9.57 0.92 35.39
C PHE A 320 8.49 1.84 34.79
N ASP A 321 7.55 2.35 35.60
CA ASP A 321 6.52 3.27 35.09
C ASP A 321 7.17 4.58 34.61
N GLU A 322 8.19 5.07 35.31
CA GLU A 322 8.98 6.23 34.85
C GLU A 322 9.73 5.97 33.52
N VAL A 323 10.08 4.71 33.22
CA VAL A 323 10.66 4.33 31.91
C VAL A 323 9.59 4.43 30.82
N MET A 324 8.37 3.96 31.11
CA MET A 324 7.25 4.08 30.19
C MET A 324 6.82 5.54 29.98
N ASP A 325 6.87 6.38 31.01
CA ASP A 325 6.61 7.82 30.89
C ASP A 325 7.65 8.52 30.00
N ALA A 326 8.93 8.10 30.09
CA ALA A 326 9.97 8.58 29.20
C ALA A 326 9.73 8.14 27.75
N TRP A 327 9.38 6.87 27.53
CA TRP A 327 8.98 6.38 26.20
C TRP A 327 7.82 7.20 25.65
N ASP A 328 6.76 7.39 26.45
CA ASP A 328 5.56 8.09 26.03
C ASP A 328 5.86 9.55 25.65
N THR A 329 6.72 10.21 26.41
CA THR A 329 7.16 11.59 26.15
C THR A 329 7.96 11.68 24.85
N GLN A 330 8.94 10.78 24.66
CA GLN A 330 9.77 10.76 23.46
C GLN A 330 8.95 10.44 22.22
N ILE A 331 8.13 9.38 22.24
CA ILE A 331 7.41 8.94 21.04
C ILE A 331 6.42 10.01 20.58
N ARG A 332 5.74 10.72 21.51
CA ARG A 332 4.83 11.81 21.13
C ARG A 332 5.54 12.94 20.39
N TYR A 333 6.74 13.31 20.85
CA TYR A 333 7.56 14.31 20.17
C TYR A 333 7.95 13.87 18.75
N TYR A 334 8.42 12.63 18.58
CA TYR A 334 8.82 12.13 17.26
C TYR A 334 7.64 11.94 16.32
N THR A 335 6.45 11.55 16.82
CA THR A 335 5.21 11.52 16.04
C THR A 335 4.85 12.90 15.51
N ARG A 336 4.89 13.94 16.37
CA ARG A 336 4.65 15.32 15.92
C ARG A 336 5.64 15.73 14.83
N LYS A 337 6.93 15.45 15.04
CA LYS A 337 7.99 15.83 14.09
C LYS A 337 7.88 15.10 12.77
N SER A 338 7.45 13.83 12.76
CA SER A 338 7.23 13.09 11.53
C SER A 338 6.09 13.71 10.72
N ILE A 339 5.00 14.10 11.38
CA ILE A 339 3.85 14.77 10.75
C ILE A 339 4.25 16.16 10.22
N GLU A 340 5.03 16.94 10.97
CA GLU A 340 5.56 18.23 10.49
C GLU A 340 6.37 18.07 9.18
N ILE A 341 7.19 17.02 9.08
CA ILE A 341 7.96 16.70 7.87
C ILE A 341 7.02 16.25 6.74
N GLU A 342 6.05 15.39 7.03
CA GLU A 342 5.07 14.92 6.05
C GLU A 342 4.27 16.06 5.45
N TYR A 343 3.84 17.05 6.24
CA TYR A 343 3.15 18.24 5.76
C TYR A 343 3.97 19.01 4.73
N VAL A 344 5.26 19.23 4.99
CA VAL A 344 6.15 19.89 4.03
C VAL A 344 6.23 19.10 2.74
N VAL A 345 6.46 17.78 2.82
CA VAL A 345 6.60 16.93 1.63
C VAL A 345 5.30 16.88 0.83
N ASP A 346 4.15 16.68 1.49
CA ASP A 346 2.85 16.59 0.82
C ASP A 346 2.46 17.90 0.15
N THR A 347 2.72 19.05 0.77
CA THR A 347 2.46 20.36 0.14
C THR A 347 3.35 20.58 -1.07
N MET A 348 4.64 20.21 -1.01
CA MET A 348 5.52 20.32 -2.17
C MET A 348 5.09 19.39 -3.31
N LEU A 349 4.63 18.18 -3.00
CA LEU A 349 4.05 17.28 -4.01
C LEU A 349 2.79 17.89 -4.63
N GLU A 350 1.88 18.41 -3.80
CA GLU A 350 0.64 19.05 -4.22
C GLU A 350 0.87 20.26 -5.14
N GLU A 351 1.88 21.07 -4.89
CA GLU A 351 2.12 22.31 -5.63
C GLU A 351 2.90 22.09 -6.94
N ASN A 352 3.70 21.02 -7.04
CA ASN A 352 4.69 20.88 -8.11
C ASN A 352 4.46 19.69 -9.05
N VAL A 353 3.80 18.62 -8.61
CA VAL A 353 3.76 17.35 -9.36
C VAL A 353 2.37 16.71 -9.35
N HIS A 354 1.39 17.39 -9.94
CA HIS A 354 0.05 16.83 -10.14
C HIS A 354 0.08 15.60 -11.06
N ASP A 355 -0.28 14.42 -10.56
CA ASP A 355 -0.50 13.25 -11.43
C ASP A 355 -1.86 13.36 -12.10
N ILE A 356 -1.86 13.62 -13.41
CA ILE A 356 -3.06 14.00 -14.16
C ILE A 356 -3.90 12.76 -14.48
N LEU A 357 -3.31 11.70 -15.03
CA LEU A 357 -4.06 10.49 -15.37
C LEU A 357 -4.55 9.79 -14.10
N CYS A 358 -3.69 9.65 -13.09
CA CYS A 358 -4.07 9.04 -11.82
C CYS A 358 -5.27 9.76 -11.19
N SER A 359 -5.24 11.09 -11.13
CA SER A 359 -6.37 11.86 -10.60
C SER A 359 -7.62 11.70 -11.46
N ALA A 360 -7.52 11.70 -12.79
CA ALA A 360 -8.69 11.52 -13.66
C ALA A 360 -9.44 10.20 -13.45
N LEU A 361 -8.75 9.17 -12.94
CA LEU A 361 -9.27 7.82 -12.72
C LEU A 361 -9.65 7.56 -11.25
N VAL A 362 -9.62 8.58 -10.40
CA VAL A 362 -10.01 8.49 -8.98
C VAL A 362 -11.18 9.43 -8.70
N ASP A 363 -12.28 8.86 -8.21
CA ASP A 363 -13.45 9.62 -7.78
C ASP A 363 -13.09 10.45 -6.53
N ASP A 364 -13.45 11.73 -6.43
CA ASP A 364 -14.29 12.53 -7.35
C ASP A 364 -13.47 13.63 -8.06
N CYS A 365 -12.21 13.38 -8.41
CA CYS A 365 -11.27 14.43 -8.83
C CYS A 365 -11.75 15.23 -10.05
N ILE A 366 -12.38 14.58 -11.03
CA ILE A 366 -12.97 15.26 -12.19
C ILE A 366 -14.08 16.22 -11.71
N GLU A 367 -15.03 15.73 -10.91
CA GLU A 367 -16.15 16.56 -10.44
C GLU A 367 -15.67 17.74 -9.59
N ARG A 368 -14.67 17.49 -8.74
CA ARG A 368 -14.05 18.52 -7.90
C ARG A 368 -13.05 19.41 -8.64
N ALA A 369 -12.78 19.12 -9.91
CA ALA A 369 -11.83 19.82 -10.78
C ALA A 369 -10.44 20.04 -10.12
N LYS A 370 -9.94 19.04 -9.39
CA LYS A 370 -8.63 19.11 -8.72
C LYS A 370 -8.00 17.74 -8.52
N SER A 371 -6.68 17.72 -8.35
CA SER A 371 -5.94 16.47 -8.18
C SER A 371 -6.25 15.76 -6.86
N ILE A 372 -5.82 14.50 -6.76
CA ILE A 372 -5.90 13.72 -5.52
C ILE A 372 -5.19 14.48 -4.37
N LYS A 373 -3.97 15.01 -4.59
CA LYS A 373 -3.21 15.72 -3.54
C LYS A 373 -3.86 17.02 -3.08
N GLN A 374 -4.75 17.61 -3.88
CA GLN A 374 -5.54 18.79 -3.52
C GLN A 374 -6.88 18.44 -2.83
N GLY A 375 -7.11 17.16 -2.51
CA GLY A 375 -8.35 16.66 -1.91
C GLY A 375 -9.43 16.25 -2.91
N GLY A 376 -9.03 15.82 -4.11
CA GLY A 376 -9.95 15.34 -5.14
C GLY A 376 -10.62 14.00 -4.83
N ALA A 377 -9.93 13.10 -4.11
CA ALA A 377 -10.42 11.75 -3.82
C ALA A 377 -11.63 11.72 -2.87
N LYS A 378 -12.49 10.70 -2.97
CA LYS A 378 -13.63 10.50 -2.07
C LYS A 378 -13.18 10.27 -0.63
N TYR A 379 -12.14 9.47 -0.44
CA TYR A 379 -11.57 9.06 0.84
C TYR A 379 -10.10 9.45 0.93
N ASP A 380 -9.64 9.97 2.08
CA ASP A 380 -8.21 10.22 2.31
C ASP A 380 -7.84 9.86 3.75
N TRP A 381 -7.23 8.68 3.92
CA TRP A 381 -6.48 8.35 5.12
C TRP A 381 -5.11 7.82 4.71
N VAL A 382 -4.12 8.12 5.53
CA VAL A 382 -2.73 7.74 5.30
C VAL A 382 -2.11 7.19 6.58
N SER A 383 -1.01 6.45 6.44
CA SER A 383 -0.24 5.99 7.59
C SER A 383 1.26 6.08 7.34
N GLY A 384 1.98 6.55 8.36
CA GLY A 384 3.42 6.32 8.48
C GLY A 384 3.72 4.87 8.86
N LEU A 385 4.99 4.50 8.85
CA LEU A 385 5.46 3.15 9.11
C LEU A 385 6.32 3.11 10.38
N GLN A 386 5.91 2.29 11.33
CA GLN A 386 6.60 2.12 12.61
C GLN A 386 7.49 0.87 12.54
N VAL A 387 8.81 1.09 12.59
CA VAL A 387 9.82 0.03 12.38
C VAL A 387 10.40 -0.41 13.72
N GLY A 388 10.51 -1.73 13.92
CA GLY A 388 11.13 -2.33 15.11
C GLY A 388 10.15 -2.65 16.24
N ILE A 389 8.93 -3.05 15.89
CA ILE A 389 7.85 -3.38 16.83
C ILE A 389 8.27 -4.47 17.84
N ALA A 390 8.73 -5.62 17.37
CA ALA A 390 9.18 -6.70 18.26
C ALA A 390 10.39 -6.29 19.12
N ASN A 391 11.31 -5.50 18.56
CA ASN A 391 12.48 -5.00 19.30
C ASN A 391 12.07 -4.11 20.47
N LEU A 392 11.10 -3.21 20.27
CA LEU A 392 10.55 -2.36 21.32
C LEU A 392 9.97 -3.21 22.47
N GLY A 393 9.08 -4.14 22.16
CA GLY A 393 8.43 -4.99 23.15
C GLY A 393 9.43 -5.84 23.94
N ASN A 394 10.33 -6.52 23.22
CA ASN A 394 11.35 -7.38 23.82
C ASN A 394 12.33 -6.60 24.72
N SER A 395 12.71 -5.39 24.30
CA SER A 395 13.65 -4.56 25.06
C SER A 395 13.01 -4.03 26.33
N LEU A 396 11.79 -3.49 26.24
CA LEU A 396 11.04 -3.02 27.41
C LEU A 396 10.76 -4.15 28.40
N ALA A 397 10.41 -5.35 27.93
CA ALA A 397 10.19 -6.53 28.78
C ALA A 397 11.46 -6.97 29.51
N ALA A 398 12.61 -6.94 28.84
CA ALA A 398 13.90 -7.27 29.46
C ALA A 398 14.30 -6.23 30.53
N VAL A 399 14.11 -4.94 30.26
CA VAL A 399 14.34 -3.85 31.21
C VAL A 399 13.42 -4.01 32.42
N LYS A 400 12.10 -4.15 32.21
CA LYS A 400 11.11 -4.32 33.27
C LYS A 400 11.49 -5.46 34.22
N LYS A 401 11.72 -6.65 33.67
CA LYS A 401 11.95 -7.87 34.45
C LYS A 401 13.30 -7.84 35.15
N LEU A 402 14.39 -7.64 34.40
CA LEU A 402 15.74 -7.92 34.90
C LEU A 402 16.33 -6.73 35.65
N VAL A 403 15.92 -5.50 35.34
CA VAL A 403 16.40 -4.29 36.03
C VAL A 403 15.50 -3.93 37.20
N PHE A 404 14.18 -3.87 37.01
CA PHE A 404 13.28 -3.32 38.02
C PHE A 404 12.58 -4.37 38.89
N GLU A 405 12.01 -5.43 38.32
CA GLU A 405 11.28 -6.44 39.10
C GLU A 405 12.22 -7.35 39.90
N GLN A 406 13.35 -7.75 39.31
CA GLN A 406 14.29 -8.70 39.92
C GLN A 406 15.56 -8.04 40.48
N GLY A 407 15.92 -6.83 40.02
CA GLY A 407 17.19 -6.18 40.38
C GLY A 407 18.44 -7.00 40.01
N ALA A 408 18.34 -7.89 39.02
CA ALA A 408 19.41 -8.80 38.60
C ALA A 408 20.47 -8.13 37.70
N ILE A 409 20.12 -6.97 37.14
CA ILE A 409 20.96 -6.11 36.30
C ILE A 409 20.81 -4.68 36.81
N GLY A 410 21.92 -3.98 37.05
CA GLY A 410 21.88 -2.55 37.42
C GLY A 410 21.57 -1.65 36.22
N GLN A 411 20.96 -0.48 36.45
CA GLN A 411 20.69 0.49 35.38
C GLN A 411 21.97 0.93 34.68
N GLN A 412 22.98 1.39 35.44
CA GLN A 412 24.25 1.82 34.88
C GLN A 412 25.02 0.67 34.21
N GLN A 413 24.83 -0.56 34.71
CA GLN A 413 25.41 -1.77 34.10
C GLN A 413 24.82 -2.01 32.70
N LEU A 414 23.50 -1.90 32.56
CA LEU A 414 22.84 -2.04 31.26
C LEU A 414 23.25 -0.90 30.31
N ALA A 415 23.30 0.35 30.78
CA ALA A 415 23.74 1.49 29.98
C ALA A 415 25.16 1.32 29.42
N ALA A 416 26.11 0.91 30.28
CA ALA A 416 27.49 0.67 29.87
C ALA A 416 27.58 -0.44 28.82
N ALA A 417 26.88 -1.56 29.02
CA ALA A 417 26.89 -2.66 28.07
C ALA A 417 26.25 -2.29 26.72
N LEU A 418 25.20 -1.47 26.70
CA LEU A 418 24.60 -0.97 25.46
C LEU A 418 25.54 -0.02 24.71
N ALA A 419 26.22 0.89 25.42
CA ALA A 419 27.17 1.83 24.80
C ALA A 419 28.40 1.13 24.22
N ASP A 420 28.78 -0.01 24.80
CA ASP A 420 29.92 -0.83 24.40
C ASP A 420 29.54 -1.95 23.40
N ASP A 421 28.32 -1.92 22.85
CA ASP A 421 27.78 -2.96 21.94
C ASP A 421 27.98 -4.39 22.47
N PHE A 422 27.84 -4.55 23.79
CA PHE A 422 28.09 -5.78 24.52
C PHE A 422 29.49 -6.41 24.32
N ASP A 423 30.53 -5.60 24.06
CA ASP A 423 31.90 -6.10 23.88
C ASP A 423 32.46 -6.80 25.14
N GLY A 424 33.30 -7.80 24.91
CA GLY A 424 33.90 -8.63 25.95
C GLY A 424 32.97 -9.70 26.55
N LEU A 425 33.59 -10.73 27.13
CA LEU A 425 32.86 -11.90 27.65
C LEU A 425 31.82 -11.55 28.73
N THR A 426 32.11 -10.54 29.56
CA THR A 426 31.22 -10.12 30.65
C THR A 426 29.93 -9.48 30.13
N HIS A 427 30.02 -8.60 29.13
CA HIS A 427 28.82 -8.00 28.54
C HIS A 427 28.09 -8.99 27.63
N GLU A 428 28.78 -9.90 26.96
CA GLU A 428 28.12 -10.99 26.22
C GLU A 428 27.29 -11.88 27.16
N GLN A 429 27.77 -12.20 28.36
CA GLN A 429 26.97 -12.91 29.36
C GLN A 429 25.74 -12.11 29.80
N LEU A 430 25.86 -10.79 29.92
CA LEU A 430 24.71 -9.91 30.16
C LEU A 430 23.70 -10.00 29.01
N ARG A 431 24.17 -9.90 27.76
CA ARG A 431 23.35 -10.01 26.55
C ARG A 431 22.60 -11.33 26.49
N GLN A 432 23.26 -12.45 26.79
CA GLN A 432 22.61 -13.78 26.85
C GLN A 432 21.53 -13.86 27.93
N ARG A 433 21.69 -13.17 29.06
CA ARG A 433 20.63 -13.05 30.07
C ARG A 433 19.46 -12.20 29.57
N LEU A 434 19.69 -11.10 28.84
CA LEU A 434 18.62 -10.31 28.22
C LEU A 434 17.84 -11.13 27.18
N ILE A 435 18.54 -11.92 26.37
CA ILE A 435 17.94 -12.77 25.32
C ILE A 435 17.05 -13.85 25.94
N ASN A 436 17.58 -14.63 26.88
CA ASN A 436 16.94 -15.86 27.33
C ASN A 436 16.24 -15.75 28.69
N GLY A 437 16.63 -14.78 29.53
CA GLY A 437 16.11 -14.59 30.89
C GLY A 437 14.84 -13.73 30.98
N ALA A 438 14.45 -13.10 29.88
CA ALA A 438 13.22 -12.32 29.76
C ALA A 438 12.33 -12.86 28.62
N PRO A 439 10.99 -12.78 28.77
CA PRO A 439 10.07 -13.23 27.72
C PRO A 439 10.25 -12.43 26.43
N LYS A 440 9.78 -13.00 25.32
CA LYS A 440 9.88 -12.41 23.99
C LYS A 440 8.53 -12.45 23.29
N TYR A 441 8.19 -11.37 22.61
CA TYR A 441 7.00 -11.22 21.77
C TYR A 441 6.92 -12.37 20.75
N GLY A 442 5.70 -12.86 20.53
CA GLY A 442 5.42 -13.95 19.60
C GLY A 442 5.51 -15.35 20.21
N ASN A 443 5.43 -15.46 21.54
CA ASN A 443 5.38 -16.74 22.28
C ASN A 443 4.13 -16.89 23.14
N ASP A 444 3.08 -16.08 22.90
CA ASP A 444 1.82 -16.07 23.66
C ASP A 444 2.07 -15.82 25.17
N ASP A 445 2.85 -14.78 25.46
CA ASP A 445 3.18 -14.37 26.84
C ASP A 445 2.69 -12.95 27.06
N ASP A 446 1.55 -12.84 27.76
CA ASP A 446 0.89 -11.58 28.07
C ASP A 446 1.82 -10.54 28.69
N THR A 447 2.86 -10.95 29.43
CA THR A 447 3.75 -10.02 30.14
C THR A 447 4.58 -9.15 29.20
N VAL A 448 4.86 -9.63 27.98
CA VAL A 448 5.54 -8.87 26.90
C VAL A 448 4.56 -8.39 25.84
N ASP A 449 3.54 -9.20 25.51
CA ASP A 449 2.61 -8.90 24.43
C ASP A 449 1.72 -7.69 24.79
N THR A 450 1.20 -7.63 26.03
CA THR A 450 0.41 -6.48 26.50
C THR A 450 1.26 -5.23 26.73
N LEU A 451 2.53 -5.40 27.12
CA LEU A 451 3.47 -4.30 27.30
C LEU A 451 3.79 -3.63 25.96
N LEU A 452 4.02 -4.43 24.92
CA LEU A 452 4.21 -3.93 23.55
C LEU A 452 2.97 -3.20 23.06
N ALA A 453 1.78 -3.79 23.24
CA ALA A 453 0.52 -3.14 22.87
C ALA A 453 0.37 -1.78 23.57
N ARG A 454 0.66 -1.71 24.88
CA ARG A 454 0.67 -0.46 25.65
C ARG A 454 1.69 0.56 25.13
N ALA A 455 2.88 0.14 24.75
CA ALA A 455 3.91 1.04 24.22
C ALA A 455 3.49 1.63 22.86
N TYR A 456 2.89 0.81 22.00
CA TYR A 456 2.41 1.26 20.69
C TYR A 456 1.15 2.14 20.81
N GLN A 457 0.28 1.87 21.79
CA GLN A 457 -0.94 2.63 22.01
C GLN A 457 -0.69 4.14 22.15
N THR A 458 0.42 4.55 22.76
CA THR A 458 0.78 5.98 22.87
C THR A 458 0.96 6.65 21.52
N TYR A 459 1.61 5.98 20.56
CA TYR A 459 1.74 6.48 19.19
C TYR A 459 0.37 6.59 18.52
N ILE A 460 -0.48 5.56 18.67
CA ILE A 460 -1.83 5.52 18.10
C ILE A 460 -2.70 6.67 18.66
N ASP A 461 -2.62 6.93 19.96
CA ASP A 461 -3.38 8.00 20.61
C ASP A 461 -2.86 9.39 20.25
N GLU A 462 -1.55 9.52 20.04
CA GLU A 462 -0.94 10.77 19.58
C GLU A 462 -1.37 11.12 18.15
N LEU A 463 -1.48 10.14 17.24
CA LEU A 463 -1.96 10.39 15.87
C LEU A 463 -3.34 11.07 15.82
N LYS A 464 -4.22 10.77 16.79
CA LYS A 464 -5.57 11.35 16.87
C LYS A 464 -5.58 12.86 17.08
N GLN A 465 -4.45 13.45 17.49
CA GLN A 465 -4.30 14.89 17.68
C GLN A 465 -4.03 15.64 16.36
N TYR A 466 -3.85 14.92 15.26
CA TYR A 466 -3.45 15.49 13.98
C TYR A 466 -4.38 15.06 12.86
N HIS A 467 -4.46 15.93 11.86
CA HIS A 467 -5.10 15.66 10.59
C HIS A 467 -4.04 15.64 9.49
N ASN A 468 -4.33 15.01 8.36
CA ASN A 468 -3.45 15.08 7.19
C ASN A 468 -3.77 16.34 6.36
N PRO A 469 -2.89 16.75 5.41
CA PRO A 469 -3.09 17.99 4.66
C PRO A 469 -4.39 18.07 3.84
N ARG A 470 -5.07 16.96 3.53
CA ARG A 470 -6.35 16.97 2.76
C ARG A 470 -7.58 17.11 3.66
N TYR A 471 -7.42 17.09 4.97
CA TYR A 471 -8.52 17.28 5.92
C TYR A 471 -9.30 18.58 5.66
N GLY A 472 -10.63 18.48 5.68
CA GLY A 472 -11.51 19.62 5.45
C GLY A 472 -11.48 20.17 4.01
N ARG A 473 -10.81 19.49 3.07
CA ARG A 473 -10.69 19.92 1.67
C ARG A 473 -11.46 19.04 0.68
N GLY A 474 -12.40 18.22 1.14
CA GLY A 474 -13.27 17.42 0.26
C GLY A 474 -13.38 15.95 0.66
N PRO A 475 -12.28 15.21 0.83
CA PRO A 475 -12.37 13.79 1.15
C PRO A 475 -13.01 13.55 2.52
N VAL A 476 -13.75 12.44 2.65
CA VAL A 476 -14.11 11.90 3.96
C VAL A 476 -12.83 11.43 4.66
N GLY A 477 -12.76 11.66 5.97
CA GLY A 477 -11.56 11.38 6.75
C GLY A 477 -10.62 12.57 6.80
N GLY A 478 -9.48 12.48 6.12
CA GLY A 478 -8.36 13.41 6.26
C GLY A 478 -7.53 13.14 7.51
N ASN A 479 -7.42 11.89 7.95
CA ASN A 479 -6.77 11.50 9.19
C ASN A 479 -5.59 10.56 8.96
N TYR A 480 -4.87 10.28 10.05
CA TYR A 480 -3.88 9.23 10.12
C TYR A 480 -4.43 7.99 10.82
N TYR A 481 -3.92 6.82 10.44
CA TYR A 481 -3.97 5.61 11.25
C TYR A 481 -2.57 5.02 11.42
N ALA A 482 -2.42 4.09 12.36
CA ALA A 482 -1.14 3.44 12.61
C ALA A 482 -0.89 2.31 11.58
N GLY A 483 0.36 2.18 11.16
CA GLY A 483 0.80 1.17 10.20
C GLY A 483 2.12 0.56 10.65
N THR A 484 2.27 -0.74 10.46
CA THR A 484 3.49 -1.47 10.84
C THR A 484 4.38 -1.73 9.63
N SER A 485 5.70 -1.78 9.87
CA SER A 485 6.69 -2.27 8.89
C SER A 485 7.63 -3.30 9.49
#